data_AF-A0A1V5XIF6-F1
#
_entry.id   AF-A0A1V5XIF6-F1
#
_cell.length_a   1.000
_cell.length_b   1.000
_cell.length_c   1.000
_cell.angle_alpha   90.00
_cell.angle_beta   90.00
_cell.angle_gamma   90.00
#
_symmetry.space_group_name_H-M   'P 1'
#
loop_
_entity.id
_entity.type
_entity.pdbx_description
1 polymer ?
#
loop_
_entity_poly.entity_id
_entity_poly.type
_entity_poly.pdbx_seq_one_letter_code
_entity_poly.pdbx_strand_id
1 'polypeptide(L)'
;MMAWSLGCGCPCPEPATPQAPAAAAARTRPTLPPGALRQQCADTPAESTSPTIEVFADLGVIRLSADTFVDLPVQQRKLAYALAKVAQAATPIQYEQRHPQGKHIQILAEELALHLNAVPADLRPSVKTFVALVFAHKGPRDAWSDERLSFSLTRAQLETAVLAAWKAGASFPGVSSEPALRTWLSKLTPALFNDHPQVSPRKADSADAKRFEPIRQALREARPYATAAQQRLLDLQDRALDSTNPQEQRAFLDAWVSDGSSLELALSLRPGEPREASLTPQLFLVDSSATAALQEPVATFAGTTASSARWVVATPLWMGLVSPTPWATRMPDQDKTKIFQVPTAASAISHYLRGAMERAYVLDAEQKQDLLRCLGPSQKIMQMAQAAVAPASSPTLHTVARAHATAAVLASPLSFSDLFADRTCVNLLGETYLLASFFELGLEGTEEASARLTPSALILSYASQQGAIQESLREGRTQLQPSDQESWARTMAALRDETKRIIEKREEGGAEKLLTQSHESPMGRWTHQARQQVQALGIARRFVWQPPLLIPLRHDDGSLQDVTLDEEASWIEACLQAQGRERGP
;
A
#
# COMPACT_ATOMS: atom_id res chain seq x y z
N MET A 1 -43.99 -22.11 -51.52
CA MET A 1 -45.08 -21.17 -51.83
C MET A 1 -45.77 -20.78 -50.55
N MET A 2 -45.90 -19.47 -50.33
CA MET A 2 -46.90 -18.72 -49.56
C MET A 2 -47.42 -19.27 -48.22
N ALA A 3 -47.29 -18.38 -47.22
CA ALA A 3 -48.06 -18.32 -45.98
C ALA A 3 -49.58 -18.43 -46.20
N TRP A 4 -50.34 -18.67 -45.12
CA TRP A 4 -51.41 -17.79 -44.65
C TRP A 4 -51.92 -18.23 -43.26
N SER A 5 -52.47 -17.23 -42.58
CA SER A 5 -52.82 -17.05 -41.17
C SER A 5 -54.29 -17.43 -40.84
N LEU A 6 -54.70 -17.10 -39.59
CA LEU A 6 -56.05 -17.10 -38.95
C LEU A 6 -56.24 -18.30 -37.98
N GLY A 7 -56.79 -18.19 -36.77
CA GLY A 7 -57.42 -17.11 -36.02
C GLY A 7 -58.30 -17.72 -34.91
N CYS A 8 -58.46 -16.97 -33.81
CA CYS A 8 -59.58 -16.96 -32.84
C CYS A 8 -59.94 -18.21 -31.98
N GLY A 9 -59.93 -18.00 -30.65
CA GLY A 9 -60.68 -18.78 -29.66
C GLY A 9 -60.66 -18.12 -28.26
N CYS A 10 -61.74 -17.43 -27.91
CA CYS A 10 -62.13 -16.94 -26.56
C CYS A 10 -63.56 -17.46 -26.28
N PRO A 11 -64.07 -17.64 -25.02
CA PRO A 11 -64.08 -16.62 -23.96
C PRO A 11 -64.02 -17.08 -22.47
N CYS A 12 -63.94 -16.05 -21.59
CA CYS A 12 -63.73 -15.99 -20.14
C CYS A 12 -64.94 -16.41 -19.25
N PRO A 13 -64.83 -16.42 -17.89
CA PRO A 13 -64.96 -15.17 -17.11
C PRO A 13 -64.12 -15.10 -15.80
N GLU A 14 -63.68 -13.91 -15.41
CA GLU A 14 -63.39 -13.60 -13.99
C GLU A 14 -63.65 -12.11 -13.70
N PRO A 15 -64.45 -11.75 -12.68
CA PRO A 15 -64.87 -10.38 -12.46
C PRO A 15 -64.02 -9.61 -11.43
N ALA A 16 -63.65 -8.39 -11.88
CA ALA A 16 -63.71 -7.09 -11.21
C ALA A 16 -62.90 -6.78 -9.92
N THR A 17 -61.86 -6.00 -10.19
CA THR A 17 -61.09 -4.99 -9.44
C THR A 17 -61.74 -4.24 -8.27
N PRO A 18 -60.88 -3.65 -7.40
CA PRO A 18 -60.87 -2.19 -7.27
C PRO A 18 -59.48 -1.52 -7.41
N GLN A 19 -59.53 -0.40 -8.13
CA GLN A 19 -58.64 0.74 -8.39
C GLN A 19 -57.22 0.87 -7.78
N ALA A 20 -56.34 1.39 -8.65
CA ALA A 20 -54.93 1.74 -8.45
C ALA A 20 -54.71 3.12 -7.78
N PRO A 21 -53.52 3.36 -7.19
CA PRO A 21 -52.92 4.69 -7.15
C PRO A 21 -51.92 4.90 -8.31
N ALA A 22 -51.73 6.18 -8.61
CA ALA A 22 -51.14 6.78 -9.80
C ALA A 22 -49.71 6.37 -10.17
N ALA A 23 -49.44 6.52 -11.46
CA ALA A 23 -48.17 6.32 -12.16
C ALA A 23 -46.96 6.98 -11.48
N ALA A 24 -45.94 6.16 -11.18
CA ALA A 24 -44.58 6.63 -11.00
C ALA A 24 -43.95 6.79 -12.38
N ALA A 25 -43.63 8.04 -12.73
CA ALA A 25 -42.99 8.42 -13.98
C ALA A 25 -41.74 7.56 -14.26
N ALA A 26 -41.70 6.96 -15.45
CA ALA A 26 -40.51 6.33 -16.00
C ALA A 26 -39.39 7.37 -16.04
N ARG A 27 -38.38 7.21 -15.16
CA ARG A 27 -37.11 7.92 -15.29
C ARG A 27 -36.38 7.30 -16.48
N THR A 28 -36.46 7.95 -17.63
CA THR A 28 -35.56 7.71 -18.76
C THR A 28 -34.12 7.78 -18.26
N ARG A 29 -33.39 6.66 -18.34
CA ARG A 29 -31.93 6.62 -18.21
C ARG A 29 -31.35 7.62 -19.21
N PRO A 30 -30.48 8.56 -18.80
CA PRO A 30 -29.71 9.31 -19.78
C PRO A 30 -28.72 8.35 -20.44
N THR A 31 -28.95 8.03 -21.71
CA THR A 31 -27.97 7.39 -22.57
C THR A 31 -26.87 8.40 -22.86
N LEU A 32 -25.72 8.23 -22.20
CA LEU A 32 -24.50 8.97 -22.51
C LEU A 32 -24.03 8.61 -23.93
N PRO A 33 -23.59 9.58 -24.74
CA PRO A 33 -23.09 9.30 -26.08
C PRO A 33 -21.81 8.45 -26.02
N PRO A 34 -21.58 7.53 -26.98
CA PRO A 34 -20.43 6.61 -26.98
C PRO A 34 -19.04 7.28 -26.93
N GLY A 35 -18.96 8.59 -27.21
CA GLY A 35 -17.73 9.38 -27.10
C GLY A 35 -17.35 9.79 -25.67
N ALA A 36 -18.30 9.82 -24.73
CA ALA A 36 -18.04 10.25 -23.34
C ALA A 36 -17.32 9.17 -22.50
N LEU A 37 -17.47 7.89 -22.85
CA LEU A 37 -16.77 6.79 -22.20
C LEU A 37 -15.25 6.78 -22.51
N ARG A 38 -14.83 7.29 -23.67
CA ARG A 38 -13.40 7.37 -24.02
C ARG A 38 -12.63 8.43 -23.23
N GLN A 39 -13.32 9.45 -22.71
CA GLN A 39 -12.70 10.49 -21.87
C GLN A 39 -12.76 10.16 -20.38
N GLN A 40 -13.67 9.28 -19.93
CA GLN A 40 -13.80 8.95 -18.50
C GLN A 40 -12.88 7.81 -18.03
N CYS A 41 -12.31 7.02 -18.94
CA CYS A 41 -11.17 6.14 -18.63
C CYS A 41 -9.81 6.84 -18.84
N ALA A 42 -9.81 8.12 -19.27
CA ALA A 42 -8.61 8.88 -19.59
C ALA A 42 -7.98 9.57 -18.37
N ASP A 43 -8.63 9.57 -17.20
CA ASP A 43 -8.07 10.19 -15.99
C ASP A 43 -7.28 9.18 -15.16
N THR A 44 -6.17 8.70 -15.72
CA THR A 44 -4.94 8.86 -14.92
C THR A 44 -4.72 10.36 -14.94
N PRO A 45 -4.73 11.09 -13.81
CA PRO A 45 -4.49 12.52 -13.82
C PRO A 45 -3.28 12.80 -14.71
N ALA A 46 -3.42 13.80 -15.58
CA ALA A 46 -2.37 14.22 -16.48
C ALA A 46 -1.01 14.14 -15.79
N GLU A 47 -0.05 13.58 -16.51
CA GLU A 47 1.34 13.31 -16.17
C GLU A 47 2.14 14.60 -15.85
N SER A 48 1.61 15.53 -15.06
CA SER A 48 2.04 16.94 -15.08
C SER A 48 2.50 17.55 -13.76
N THR A 49 2.93 16.74 -12.78
CA THR A 49 3.89 17.21 -11.76
C THR A 49 4.80 16.06 -11.37
N SER A 50 6.11 16.23 -11.54
CA SER A 50 7.07 15.32 -10.93
C SER A 50 6.80 15.22 -9.43
N PRO A 51 6.72 14.00 -8.86
CA PRO A 51 6.40 13.85 -7.45
C PRO A 51 7.48 14.52 -6.60
N THR A 52 7.07 15.24 -5.55
CA THR A 52 8.00 15.77 -4.55
C THR A 52 8.49 14.62 -3.69
N ILE A 53 9.82 14.45 -3.64
CA ILE A 53 10.46 13.36 -2.89
C ILE A 53 11.48 13.93 -1.92
N GLU A 54 11.34 13.60 -0.64
CA GLU A 54 12.39 13.80 0.36
C GLU A 54 13.18 12.50 0.52
N VAL A 55 14.51 12.58 0.58
CA VAL A 55 15.38 11.40 0.72
C VAL A 55 16.14 11.44 2.04
N PHE A 56 16.08 10.33 2.79
CA PHE A 56 16.76 10.11 4.05
C PHE A 56 17.54 8.79 4.00
N ALA A 57 18.84 8.86 3.72
CA ALA A 57 19.66 7.67 3.42
C ALA A 57 19.03 6.85 2.28
N ASP A 58 18.53 5.64 2.56
CA ASP A 58 17.89 4.78 1.57
C ASP A 58 16.35 4.83 1.57
N LEU A 59 15.76 5.71 2.39
CA LEU A 59 14.33 6.01 2.43
C LEU A 59 13.99 7.19 1.52
N GLY A 60 13.06 6.98 0.58
CA GLY A 60 12.40 8.03 -0.19
C GLY A 60 10.98 8.24 0.32
N VAL A 61 10.63 9.49 0.60
CA VAL A 61 9.29 9.89 1.04
C VAL A 61 8.61 10.55 -0.14
N ILE A 62 7.58 9.91 -0.69
CA ILE A 62 6.80 10.43 -1.81
C ILE A 62 5.59 11.16 -1.24
N ARG A 63 5.49 12.46 -1.50
CA ARG A 63 4.30 13.24 -1.16
C ARG A 63 3.17 12.92 -2.13
N LEU A 64 1.97 12.73 -1.58
CA LEU A 64 0.77 12.46 -2.34
C LEU A 64 -0.15 13.67 -2.28
N SER A 65 -0.88 13.91 -3.37
CA SER A 65 -1.98 14.87 -3.38
C SER A 65 -3.29 14.20 -2.95
N ALA A 66 -4.13 15.00 -2.31
CA ALA A 66 -5.54 14.67 -2.07
C ALA A 66 -6.41 15.84 -2.56
N ASP A 67 -6.17 16.26 -3.80
CA ASP A 67 -6.81 17.38 -4.49
C ASP A 67 -8.34 17.41 -4.36
N THR A 68 -9.01 16.26 -4.45
CA THR A 68 -10.47 16.16 -4.32
C THR A 68 -11.00 16.29 -2.88
N PHE A 69 -10.13 16.46 -1.87
CA PHE A 69 -10.56 16.65 -0.47
C PHE A 69 -11.35 17.94 -0.27
N VAL A 70 -11.03 19.00 -1.02
CA VAL A 70 -11.72 20.29 -0.94
C VAL A 70 -13.18 20.18 -1.39
N ASP A 71 -13.50 19.19 -2.22
CA ASP A 71 -14.85 18.93 -2.73
C ASP A 71 -15.76 18.21 -1.71
N LEU A 72 -15.18 17.66 -0.63
CA LEU A 72 -15.97 17.05 0.44
C LEU A 72 -16.83 18.11 1.14
N PRO A 73 -18.08 17.79 1.53
CA PRO A 73 -18.83 18.65 2.42
C PRO A 73 -18.06 18.91 3.72
N VAL A 74 -18.21 20.10 4.30
CA VAL A 74 -17.54 20.51 5.56
C VAL A 74 -17.64 19.43 6.65
N GLN A 75 -18.81 18.81 6.82
CA GLN A 75 -19.00 17.74 7.80
C GLN A 75 -18.12 16.50 7.52
N GLN A 76 -17.93 16.13 6.26
CA GLN A 76 -17.05 15.02 5.87
C GLN A 76 -15.56 15.37 6.05
N ARG A 77 -15.16 16.63 5.84
CA ARG A 77 -13.80 17.08 6.17
C ARG A 77 -13.53 17.04 7.67
N LYS A 78 -14.49 17.46 8.49
CA LYS A 78 -14.43 17.31 9.96
C LYS A 78 -14.35 15.85 10.38
N LEU A 79 -15.15 14.99 9.75
CA LEU A 79 -15.10 13.54 9.97
C LEU A 79 -13.71 12.99 9.62
N ALA A 80 -13.12 13.37 8.49
CA ALA A 80 -11.77 12.93 8.11
C ALA A 80 -10.72 13.30 9.15
N TYR A 81 -10.73 14.53 9.66
CA TYR A 81 -9.85 14.94 10.76
C TYR A 81 -10.11 14.17 12.06
N ALA A 82 -11.37 13.92 12.42
CA ALA A 82 -11.68 13.10 13.58
C ALA A 82 -11.21 11.64 13.44
N LEU A 83 -11.33 11.06 12.24
CA LEU A 83 -10.81 9.72 11.93
C LEU A 83 -9.28 9.67 11.88
N ALA A 84 -8.62 10.76 11.51
CA ALA A 84 -7.16 10.88 11.61
C ALA A 84 -6.67 10.78 13.08
N LYS A 85 -7.45 11.30 14.04
CA LYS A 85 -7.15 11.10 15.46
C LYS A 85 -7.29 9.65 15.92
N VAL A 86 -8.17 8.87 15.28
CA VAL A 86 -8.26 7.42 15.52
C VAL A 86 -6.95 6.74 15.10
N ALA A 87 -6.41 7.11 13.94
CA ALA A 87 -5.12 6.62 13.46
C ALA A 87 -3.95 7.04 14.37
N GLN A 88 -3.97 8.28 14.84
CA GLN A 88 -3.00 8.80 15.81
C GLN A 88 -3.02 7.99 17.11
N ALA A 89 -4.21 7.73 17.66
CA ALA A 89 -4.38 6.93 18.88
C ALA A 89 -3.87 5.49 18.75
N ALA A 90 -3.85 4.94 17.53
CA ALA A 90 -3.29 3.63 17.22
C ALA A 90 -1.76 3.60 17.13
N THR A 91 -1.10 4.74 16.90
CA THR A 91 0.34 4.81 16.61
C THR A 91 1.22 4.18 17.71
N PRO A 92 1.02 4.44 19.02
CA PRO A 92 1.84 3.81 20.06
C PRO A 92 1.77 2.28 20.05
N ILE A 93 0.62 1.71 19.71
CA ILE A 93 0.43 0.26 19.60
C ILE A 93 1.31 -0.29 18.47
N GLN A 94 1.38 0.41 17.33
CA GLN A 94 2.23 0.00 16.18
C GLN A 94 3.71 -0.12 16.56
N TYR A 95 4.23 0.84 17.33
CA TYR A 95 5.62 0.79 17.81
C TYR A 95 5.83 -0.39 18.77
N GLU A 96 4.90 -0.61 19.71
CA GLU A 96 4.99 -1.72 20.67
C GLU A 96 4.90 -3.09 20.00
N GLN A 97 4.12 -3.22 18.92
CA GLN A 97 4.07 -4.43 18.11
C GLN A 97 5.42 -4.71 17.47
N ARG A 98 6.08 -3.70 16.90
CA ARG A 98 7.38 -3.84 16.21
C ARG A 98 8.55 -4.15 17.15
N HIS A 99 8.52 -3.65 18.38
CA HIS A 99 9.62 -3.86 19.32
C HIS A 99 9.16 -3.70 20.78
N PRO A 100 9.66 -4.50 21.74
CA PRO A 100 9.32 -4.36 23.16
C PRO A 100 9.63 -2.98 23.76
N GLN A 101 10.63 -2.28 23.22
CA GLN A 101 10.99 -0.90 23.60
C GLN A 101 10.42 0.15 22.63
N GLY A 102 9.52 -0.23 21.73
CA GLY A 102 9.02 0.60 20.64
C GLY A 102 8.49 1.96 21.11
N LYS A 103 7.70 1.98 22.18
CA LYS A 103 7.20 3.23 22.79
C LYS A 103 8.31 4.18 23.25
N HIS A 104 9.39 3.66 23.81
CA HIS A 104 10.53 4.49 24.21
C HIS A 104 11.32 5.00 23.01
N ILE A 105 11.43 4.19 21.95
CA ILE A 105 12.06 4.57 20.68
C ILE A 105 11.22 5.64 19.96
N GLN A 106 9.89 5.53 20.01
CA GLN A 106 8.97 6.55 19.52
C GLN A 106 9.23 7.89 20.23
N ILE A 107 9.20 7.90 21.56
CA ILE A 107 9.44 9.11 22.36
C ILE A 107 10.81 9.70 22.07
N LEU A 108 11.86 8.86 21.94
CA LEU A 108 13.19 9.31 21.55
C LEU A 108 13.16 10.09 20.21
N ALA A 109 12.49 9.56 19.20
CA ALA A 109 12.40 10.20 17.89
C ALA A 109 11.54 11.48 17.92
N GLU A 110 10.40 11.47 18.62
CA GLU A 110 9.53 12.65 18.80
C GLU A 110 10.28 13.80 19.46
N GLU A 111 10.94 13.54 20.58
CA GLU A 111 11.65 14.56 21.36
C GLU A 111 12.84 15.14 20.58
N LEU A 112 13.60 14.31 19.87
CA LEU A 112 14.69 14.77 18.99
C LEU A 112 14.15 15.60 17.81
N ALA A 113 12.99 15.26 17.26
CA ALA A 113 12.37 15.99 16.15
C ALA A 113 11.86 17.38 16.57
N LEU A 114 11.24 17.46 17.76
CA LEU A 114 10.74 18.70 18.35
C LEU A 114 11.87 19.64 18.77
N HIS A 115 12.98 19.09 19.26
CA HIS A 115 14.12 19.86 19.77
C HIS A 115 15.33 19.83 18.82
N LEU A 116 15.11 19.57 17.52
CA LEU A 116 16.18 19.44 16.53
C LEU A 116 17.07 20.70 16.46
N ASN A 117 16.50 21.88 16.73
CA ASN A 117 17.24 23.15 16.74
C ASN A 117 18.28 23.24 17.88
N ALA A 118 18.05 22.54 18.99
CA ALA A 118 18.98 22.48 20.11
C ALA A 118 20.17 21.52 19.88
N VAL A 119 20.01 20.57 18.95
CA VAL A 119 21.07 19.63 18.58
C VAL A 119 22.23 20.38 17.90
N PRO A 120 23.51 20.02 18.18
CA PRO A 120 24.67 20.58 17.50
C PRO A 120 24.52 20.56 15.98
N ALA A 121 24.87 21.67 15.32
CA ALA A 121 24.55 21.90 13.91
C ALA A 121 25.13 20.82 12.97
N ASP A 122 26.30 20.28 13.30
CA ASP A 122 26.98 19.19 12.60
C ASP A 122 26.26 17.84 12.75
N LEU A 123 25.52 17.62 13.84
CA LEU A 123 24.76 16.40 14.08
C LEU A 123 23.32 16.45 13.54
N ARG A 124 22.77 17.65 13.30
CA ARG A 124 21.36 17.81 12.88
C ARG A 124 20.99 16.98 11.64
N PRO A 125 21.80 16.91 10.56
CA PRO A 125 21.42 16.08 9.40
C PRO A 125 21.30 14.59 9.76
N SER A 126 22.26 14.05 10.51
CA SER A 126 22.24 12.64 10.93
C SER A 126 21.11 12.33 11.92
N VAL A 127 20.78 13.26 12.82
CA VAL A 127 19.61 13.16 13.71
C VAL A 127 18.32 13.23 12.91
N LYS A 128 18.22 14.12 11.91
CA LYS A 128 17.07 14.22 11.00
C LYS A 128 16.82 12.88 10.30
N THR A 129 17.87 12.27 9.74
CA THR A 129 17.79 10.95 9.10
C THR A 129 17.41 9.85 10.10
N PHE A 130 18.00 9.83 11.30
CA PHE A 130 17.63 8.88 12.35
C PHE A 130 16.14 8.94 12.69
N VAL A 131 15.61 10.14 12.94
CA VAL A 131 14.20 10.38 13.23
C VAL A 131 13.32 9.91 12.07
N ALA A 132 13.67 10.30 10.84
CA ALA A 132 12.90 9.95 9.64
C ALA A 132 12.77 8.42 9.46
N LEU A 133 13.87 7.69 9.63
CA LEU A 133 13.90 6.23 9.56
C LEU A 133 13.06 5.59 10.68
N VAL A 134 13.21 6.03 11.93
CA VAL A 134 12.42 5.50 13.06
C VAL A 134 10.91 5.73 12.85
N PHE A 135 10.52 6.87 12.28
CA PHE A 135 9.13 7.16 11.96
C PHE A 135 8.57 6.31 10.83
N ALA A 136 9.35 6.06 9.77
CA ALA A 136 8.96 5.21 8.65
C ALA A 136 8.80 3.74 9.08
N HIS A 137 9.79 3.23 9.80
CA HIS A 137 9.88 1.81 10.15
C HIS A 137 9.15 1.43 11.44
N LYS A 138 8.62 2.42 12.17
CA LYS A 138 8.00 2.27 13.50
C LYS A 138 8.89 1.55 14.51
N GLY A 139 10.20 1.76 14.42
CA GLY A 139 11.18 1.09 15.28
C GLY A 139 12.59 1.03 14.68
N PRO A 140 13.48 0.21 15.27
CA PRO A 140 14.89 0.11 14.89
C PRO A 140 15.18 -0.91 13.78
N ARG A 141 14.14 -1.53 13.21
CA ARG A 141 14.23 -2.58 12.18
C ARG A 141 13.42 -2.20 10.97
N ASP A 142 13.92 -2.53 9.78
CA ASP A 142 13.23 -2.34 8.52
C ASP A 142 11.86 -3.06 8.58
N ALA A 143 10.77 -2.35 8.31
CA ALA A 143 9.41 -2.90 8.41
C ALA A 143 9.10 -3.98 7.37
N TRP A 144 9.92 -4.09 6.32
CA TRP A 144 9.79 -5.09 5.27
C TRP A 144 10.76 -6.27 5.46
N SER A 145 12.06 -5.99 5.60
CA SER A 145 13.08 -7.02 5.72
C SER A 145 13.22 -7.58 7.14
N ASP A 146 12.79 -6.82 8.15
CA ASP A 146 13.05 -7.04 9.58
C ASP A 146 14.55 -7.02 9.96
N GLU A 147 15.41 -6.64 9.01
CA GLU A 147 16.82 -6.37 9.27
C GLU A 147 16.95 -5.11 10.14
N ARG A 148 18.04 -5.05 10.93
CA ARG A 148 18.32 -3.86 11.74
C ARG A 148 18.64 -2.68 10.82
N LEU A 149 18.08 -1.51 11.15
CA LEU A 149 18.42 -0.27 10.46
C LEU A 149 19.86 0.13 10.78
N SER A 150 20.57 0.61 9.75
CA SER A 150 21.89 1.20 9.92
C SER A 150 21.76 2.71 10.03
N PHE A 151 22.15 3.28 11.17
CA PHE A 151 22.13 4.71 11.39
C PHE A 151 23.53 5.31 11.17
N SER A 152 23.59 6.51 10.60
CA SER A 152 24.85 7.25 10.43
C SER A 152 25.41 7.81 11.75
N LEU A 153 24.57 7.89 12.80
CA LEU A 153 24.98 8.33 14.13
C LEU A 153 25.76 7.24 14.86
N THR A 154 26.83 7.64 15.54
CA THR A 154 27.43 6.82 16.61
C THR A 154 26.64 6.96 17.90
N ARG A 155 26.86 6.03 18.85
CA ARG A 155 26.26 6.08 20.20
C ARG A 155 26.55 7.40 20.92
N ALA A 156 27.80 7.86 20.86
CA ALA A 156 28.22 9.10 21.51
C ALA A 156 27.58 10.34 20.87
N GLN A 157 27.41 10.34 19.55
CA GLN A 157 26.70 11.41 18.84
C GLN A 157 25.21 11.43 19.19
N LEU A 158 24.56 10.26 19.27
CA LEU A 158 23.17 10.17 19.72
C LEU A 158 23.04 10.70 21.15
N GLU A 159 23.93 10.29 22.06
CA GLU A 159 23.92 10.77 23.45
C GLU A 159 24.10 12.29 23.53
N THR A 160 24.99 12.86 22.71
CA THR A 160 25.19 14.31 22.62
C THR A 160 23.92 15.02 22.15
N ALA A 161 23.27 14.50 21.10
CA ALA A 161 22.03 15.06 20.57
C ALA A 161 20.88 14.98 21.60
N VAL A 162 20.73 13.84 22.27
CA VAL A 162 19.71 13.61 23.31
C VAL A 162 19.93 14.51 24.51
N LEU A 163 21.18 14.69 24.94
CA LEU A 163 21.52 15.61 26.04
C LEU A 163 21.20 17.06 25.68
N ALA A 164 21.50 17.48 24.44
CA ALA A 164 21.20 18.82 23.97
C ALA A 164 19.68 19.07 23.91
N ALA A 165 18.91 18.10 23.38
CA ALA A 165 17.46 18.15 23.36
C ALA A 165 16.87 18.22 24.79
N TRP A 166 17.36 17.38 25.71
CA TRP A 166 16.93 17.38 27.12
C TRP A 166 17.18 18.72 27.81
N LYS A 167 18.37 19.31 27.63
CA LYS A 167 18.70 20.64 28.14
C LYS A 167 17.81 21.75 27.56
N ALA A 168 17.25 21.54 26.37
CA ALA A 168 16.31 22.44 25.72
C ALA A 168 14.84 22.16 26.08
N GLY A 169 14.56 21.26 27.03
CA GLY A 169 13.21 20.99 27.53
C GLY A 169 12.60 19.68 27.04
N ALA A 170 13.34 18.84 26.29
CA ALA A 170 12.84 17.53 25.89
C ALA A 170 12.53 16.65 27.11
N SER A 171 11.40 15.95 27.06
CA SER A 171 10.87 15.18 28.18
C SER A 171 10.96 13.68 27.93
N PHE A 172 11.71 12.97 28.78
CA PHE A 172 11.88 11.52 28.69
C PHE A 172 11.31 10.81 29.92
N PRO A 173 10.65 9.65 29.76
CA PRO A 173 9.99 8.96 30.87
C PRO A 173 10.93 8.61 32.02
N GLY A 174 10.62 9.10 33.22
CA GLY A 174 11.39 8.82 34.44
C GLY A 174 12.77 9.49 34.48
N VAL A 175 13.01 10.50 33.64
CA VAL A 175 14.28 11.23 33.59
C VAL A 175 14.14 12.59 34.29
N SER A 176 14.86 12.76 35.39
CA SER A 176 14.91 14.02 36.16
C SER A 176 16.31 14.63 36.30
N SER A 177 17.34 13.96 35.77
CA SER A 177 18.73 14.39 35.83
C SER A 177 19.53 13.82 34.68
N GLU A 178 20.71 14.39 34.40
CA GLU A 178 21.61 13.89 33.35
C GLU A 178 22.02 12.41 33.56
N PRO A 179 22.39 11.94 34.78
CA PRO A 179 22.65 10.51 35.00
C PRO A 179 21.43 9.61 34.74
N ALA A 180 20.22 10.08 35.06
CA ALA A 180 18.99 9.35 34.76
C ALA A 180 18.75 9.27 33.23
N LEU A 181 19.06 10.36 32.50
CA LEU A 181 18.99 10.40 31.03
C LEU A 181 19.93 9.37 30.40
N ARG A 182 21.19 9.34 30.84
CA ARG A 182 22.20 8.39 30.35
C ARG A 182 21.79 6.95 30.66
N THR A 183 21.22 6.70 31.83
CA THR A 183 20.69 5.39 32.24
C THR A 183 19.47 4.97 31.41
N TRP A 184 18.60 5.92 31.07
CA TRP A 184 17.45 5.65 30.21
C TRP A 184 17.88 5.34 28.78
N LEU A 185 18.78 6.15 28.21
CA LEU A 185 19.30 5.98 26.85
C LEU A 185 20.11 4.68 26.70
N SER A 186 20.92 4.32 27.71
CA SER A 186 21.73 3.09 27.67
C SER A 186 20.90 1.82 27.55
N LYS A 187 19.62 1.84 27.98
CA LYS A 187 18.69 0.72 27.79
C LYS A 187 18.22 0.57 26.35
N LEU A 188 18.20 1.64 25.56
CA LEU A 188 17.77 1.65 24.15
C LEU A 188 18.93 1.36 23.20
N THR A 189 20.15 1.73 23.59
CA THR A 189 21.37 1.54 22.79
C THR A 189 21.54 0.14 22.22
N PRO A 190 21.27 -0.96 22.96
CA PRO A 190 21.36 -2.30 22.41
C PRO A 190 20.43 -2.50 21.21
N ALA A 191 19.16 -2.11 21.32
CA ALA A 191 18.20 -2.23 20.22
C ALA A 191 18.56 -1.37 18.99
N LEU A 192 19.21 -0.22 19.21
CA LEU A 192 19.58 0.72 18.14
C LEU A 192 20.91 0.39 17.45
N PHE A 193 21.89 -0.16 18.16
CA PHE A 193 23.29 -0.24 17.70
C PHE A 193 23.99 -1.58 17.91
N ASN A 194 23.37 -2.57 18.52
CA ASN A 194 23.93 -3.92 18.63
C ASN A 194 23.16 -4.88 17.72
N ASP A 195 23.85 -5.90 17.23
CA ASP A 195 23.19 -7.04 16.60
C ASP A 195 22.58 -7.92 17.69
N HIS A 196 21.27 -7.82 17.84
CA HIS A 196 20.49 -8.71 18.71
C HIS A 196 19.67 -9.68 17.85
N PRO A 197 19.45 -10.92 18.32
CA PRO A 197 18.56 -11.87 17.66
C PRO A 197 17.18 -11.24 17.47
N GLN A 198 16.46 -11.68 16.43
CA GLN A 198 15.09 -11.26 16.19
C GLN A 198 14.27 -11.52 17.47
N VAL A 199 13.68 -10.45 17.99
CA VAL A 199 12.71 -10.57 19.08
C VAL A 199 11.35 -10.66 18.39
N SER A 200 10.61 -11.75 18.64
CA SER A 200 9.27 -11.90 18.09
C SER A 200 8.45 -10.64 18.44
N PRO A 201 7.76 -10.06 17.45
CA PRO A 201 6.93 -8.89 17.70
C PRO A 201 5.88 -9.21 18.79
N ARG A 202 5.44 -8.18 19.51
CA ARG A 202 4.37 -8.39 20.49
C ARG A 202 3.08 -8.48 19.71
N LYS A 203 2.42 -9.64 19.75
CA LYS A 203 1.02 -9.75 19.35
C LYS A 203 0.22 -8.64 20.05
N ALA A 204 -0.65 -7.94 19.32
CA ALA A 204 -1.68 -7.14 19.94
C ALA A 204 -2.64 -8.10 20.64
N ASP A 205 -2.35 -8.39 21.90
CA ASP A 205 -3.27 -9.10 22.75
C ASP A 205 -4.38 -8.11 23.12
N SER A 206 -5.54 -8.21 22.44
CA SER A 206 -6.51 -9.01 23.18
C SER A 206 -7.03 -8.52 24.52
N ALA A 207 -6.39 -9.13 25.52
CA ALA A 207 -6.67 -9.06 26.94
C ALA A 207 -6.48 -7.66 27.53
N ASP A 208 -5.77 -6.75 26.86
CA ASP A 208 -5.46 -5.42 27.42
C ASP A 208 -6.39 -4.33 26.85
N ALA A 209 -7.70 -4.49 27.05
CA ALA A 209 -8.76 -3.58 26.57
C ALA A 209 -8.50 -2.10 26.87
N LYS A 210 -7.75 -1.80 27.95
CA LYS A 210 -7.34 -0.44 28.33
C LYS A 210 -6.46 0.24 27.27
N ARG A 211 -5.70 -0.52 26.48
CA ARG A 211 -4.83 0.03 25.42
C ARG A 211 -5.61 0.60 24.25
N PHE A 212 -6.83 0.09 24.01
CA PHE A 212 -7.68 0.55 22.92
C PHE A 212 -8.54 1.76 23.32
N GLU A 213 -8.62 2.13 24.60
CA GLU A 213 -9.49 3.23 25.06
C GLU A 213 -9.25 4.57 24.34
N PRO A 214 -8.00 5.00 24.05
CA PRO A 214 -7.78 6.21 23.25
C PRO A 214 -8.39 6.12 21.84
N ILE A 215 -8.39 4.93 21.22
CA ILE A 215 -9.00 4.69 19.91
C ILE A 215 -10.53 4.76 20.05
N ARG A 216 -11.11 4.13 21.08
CA ARG A 216 -12.56 4.19 21.36
C ARG A 216 -13.03 5.62 21.59
N GLN A 217 -12.26 6.40 22.35
CA GLN A 217 -12.54 7.81 22.59
C GLN A 217 -12.53 8.60 21.28
N ALA A 218 -11.53 8.39 20.41
CA ALA A 218 -11.47 9.04 19.11
C ALA A 218 -12.63 8.64 18.18
N LEU A 219 -13.07 7.37 18.21
CA LEU A 219 -14.26 6.91 17.47
C LEU A 219 -15.53 7.62 17.95
N ARG A 220 -15.70 7.79 19.27
CA ARG A 220 -16.83 8.55 19.85
C ARG A 220 -16.81 10.02 19.42
N GLU A 221 -15.65 10.65 19.38
CA GLU A 221 -15.47 12.03 18.93
C GLU A 221 -15.72 12.22 17.43
N ALA A 222 -15.53 11.18 16.60
CA ALA A 222 -15.83 11.21 15.17
C ALA A 222 -17.33 11.12 14.86
N ARG A 223 -18.10 10.49 15.75
CA ARG A 223 -19.53 10.16 15.57
C ARG A 223 -20.43 11.36 15.19
N PRO A 224 -20.28 12.57 15.78
CA PRO A 224 -21.12 13.73 15.44
C PRO A 224 -20.98 14.22 13.99
N TYR A 225 -19.85 13.94 13.33
CA TYR A 225 -19.58 14.35 11.95
C TYR A 225 -20.00 13.30 10.92
N ALA A 226 -20.28 12.07 11.37
CA ALA A 226 -20.60 10.92 10.54
C ALA A 226 -22.07 10.92 10.11
N THR A 227 -22.32 10.45 8.87
CA THR A 227 -23.67 10.09 8.42
C THR A 227 -24.23 8.91 9.22
N ALA A 228 -25.54 8.67 9.17
CA ALA A 228 -26.13 7.53 9.87
C ALA A 228 -25.53 6.16 9.45
N ALA A 229 -25.13 6.01 8.18
CA ALA A 229 -24.46 4.81 7.70
C ALA A 229 -23.04 4.68 8.29
N GLN A 230 -22.26 5.78 8.26
CA GLN A 230 -20.91 5.82 8.83
C GLN A 230 -20.94 5.62 10.36
N GLN A 231 -21.92 6.17 11.08
CA GLN A 231 -22.08 5.94 12.52
C GLN A 231 -22.24 4.46 12.85
N ARG A 232 -22.99 3.69 12.03
CA ARG A 232 -23.10 2.25 12.22
C ARG A 232 -21.76 1.53 12.04
N LEU A 233 -20.94 1.97 11.07
CA LEU A 233 -19.59 1.42 10.86
C LEU A 233 -18.67 1.75 12.04
N LEU A 234 -18.73 2.97 12.57
CA LEU A 234 -17.96 3.35 13.77
C LEU A 234 -18.39 2.53 14.99
N ASP A 235 -19.69 2.32 15.19
CA ASP A 235 -20.23 1.51 16.28
C ASP A 235 -19.82 0.02 16.14
N LEU A 236 -19.77 -0.50 14.90
CA LEU A 236 -19.25 -1.85 14.60
C LEU A 236 -17.74 -1.97 14.85
N GLN A 237 -16.97 -0.96 14.44
CA GLN A 237 -15.52 -0.91 14.66
C GLN A 237 -15.20 -0.90 16.17
N ASP A 238 -15.92 -0.11 16.96
CA ASP A 238 -15.74 -0.05 18.42
C ASP A 238 -15.98 -1.43 19.06
N ARG A 239 -16.99 -2.18 18.62
CA ARG A 239 -17.20 -3.57 19.07
C ARG A 239 -16.11 -4.52 18.57
N ALA A 240 -15.62 -4.33 17.35
CA ALA A 240 -14.56 -5.17 16.77
C ALA A 240 -13.19 -5.00 17.46
N LEU A 241 -12.96 -3.88 18.17
CA LEU A 241 -11.75 -3.68 18.98
C LEU A 241 -11.67 -4.63 20.19
N ASP A 242 -12.79 -5.20 20.63
CA ASP A 242 -12.81 -6.31 21.58
C ASP A 242 -12.39 -7.59 20.88
N SER A 243 -11.08 -7.73 20.71
CA SER A 243 -10.46 -8.72 19.83
C SER A 243 -10.68 -10.19 20.28
N THR A 244 -11.41 -10.42 21.38
CA THR A 244 -11.88 -11.74 21.84
C THR A 244 -13.17 -12.20 21.14
N ASN A 245 -13.85 -11.36 20.35
CA ASN A 245 -15.06 -11.75 19.62
C ASN A 245 -14.86 -11.73 18.09
N PRO A 246 -14.48 -12.88 17.47
CA PRO A 246 -14.33 -12.99 16.02
C PRO A 246 -15.60 -12.67 15.21
N GLN A 247 -16.79 -12.77 15.82
CA GLN A 247 -18.05 -12.45 15.14
C GLN A 247 -18.22 -10.95 14.94
N GLU A 248 -17.85 -10.13 15.93
CA GLU A 248 -17.91 -8.66 15.82
C GLU A 248 -16.88 -8.14 14.81
N GLN A 249 -15.68 -8.73 14.80
CA GLN A 249 -14.68 -8.44 13.77
C GLN A 249 -15.21 -8.77 12.37
N ARG A 250 -15.83 -9.93 12.18
CA ARG A 250 -16.45 -10.30 10.91
C ARG A 250 -17.61 -9.37 10.54
N ALA A 251 -18.47 -9.02 11.48
CA ALA A 251 -19.62 -8.14 11.24
C ALA A 251 -19.18 -6.74 10.79
N PHE A 252 -18.15 -6.17 11.44
CA PHE A 252 -17.54 -4.91 11.00
C PHE A 252 -16.99 -5.05 9.57
N LEU A 253 -16.19 -6.07 9.32
CA LEU A 253 -15.52 -6.28 8.04
C LEU A 253 -16.51 -6.49 6.88
N ASP A 254 -17.56 -7.28 7.07
CA ASP A 254 -18.63 -7.49 6.08
C ASP A 254 -19.36 -6.19 5.73
N ALA A 255 -19.65 -5.37 6.75
CA ALA A 255 -20.29 -4.08 6.57
C ALA A 255 -19.36 -3.09 5.85
N TRP A 256 -18.08 -3.08 6.20
CA TRP A 256 -17.07 -2.18 5.62
C TRP A 256 -16.75 -2.51 4.15
N VAL A 257 -16.67 -3.79 3.77
CA VAL A 257 -16.51 -4.20 2.36
C VAL A 257 -17.69 -3.69 1.51
N SER A 258 -18.87 -3.58 2.10
CA SER A 258 -20.07 -3.09 1.42
C SER A 258 -20.24 -1.56 1.52
N ASP A 259 -19.33 -0.86 2.20
CA ASP A 259 -19.38 0.59 2.29
C ASP A 259 -19.12 1.22 0.91
N GLY A 260 -19.88 2.25 0.58
CA GLY A 260 -19.72 3.04 -0.64
C GLY A 260 -19.58 4.53 -0.33
N SER A 261 -19.21 4.86 0.92
CA SER A 261 -19.02 6.22 1.38
C SER A 261 -17.87 6.88 0.63
N SER A 262 -17.95 8.20 0.44
CA SER A 262 -16.85 8.99 -0.13
C SER A 262 -15.62 9.02 0.78
N LEU A 263 -15.78 8.68 2.05
CA LEU A 263 -14.71 8.62 3.04
C LEU A 263 -14.80 7.29 3.78
N GLU A 264 -13.75 6.48 3.68
CA GLU A 264 -13.67 5.16 4.30
C GLU A 264 -12.44 5.06 5.21
N LEU A 265 -12.65 4.75 6.49
CA LEU A 265 -11.58 4.39 7.42
C LEU A 265 -11.40 2.86 7.42
N ALA A 266 -10.26 2.40 6.93
CA ALA A 266 -9.80 1.03 7.15
C ALA A 266 -8.98 0.99 8.44
N LEU A 267 -9.58 0.55 9.56
CA LEU A 267 -8.86 0.26 10.79
C LEU A 267 -8.84 -1.26 11.00
N SER A 268 -7.91 -1.93 10.32
CA SER A 268 -7.78 -3.38 10.41
C SER A 268 -6.77 -3.78 11.49
N LEU A 269 -7.20 -4.71 12.34
CA LEU A 269 -6.32 -5.67 13.00
C LEU A 269 -6.15 -6.82 12.01
N ARG A 270 -5.13 -6.85 11.14
CA ARG A 270 -5.04 -7.86 10.07
C ARG A 270 -4.96 -9.29 10.64
N PRO A 271 -5.97 -10.15 10.57
CA PRO A 271 -5.82 -11.54 10.94
C PRO A 271 -5.47 -12.29 9.64
N GLY A 272 -4.20 -12.61 9.37
CA GLY A 272 -3.94 -13.41 8.16
C GLY A 272 -2.52 -13.56 7.67
N GLU A 273 -1.62 -12.62 7.89
CA GLU A 273 -0.21 -12.89 7.60
C GLU A 273 0.42 -13.67 8.76
N PRO A 274 1.21 -14.73 8.48
CA PRO A 274 1.88 -15.52 9.51
C PRO A 274 2.88 -14.72 10.36
N ARG A 275 3.04 -13.42 10.07
CA ARG A 275 3.65 -12.41 10.93
C ARG A 275 2.58 -11.40 11.38
N GLU A 276 1.84 -11.79 12.41
CA GLU A 276 1.13 -10.96 13.40
C GLU A 276 0.14 -9.87 12.92
N ALA A 277 -1.05 -9.87 13.52
CA ALA A 277 -2.05 -8.83 13.30
C ALA A 277 -1.58 -7.44 13.74
N SER A 278 -1.03 -6.65 12.81
CA SER A 278 -0.66 -5.27 13.06
C SER A 278 -1.85 -4.33 12.86
N LEU A 279 -2.05 -3.42 13.82
CA LEU A 279 -3.07 -2.38 13.72
C LEU A 279 -2.63 -1.36 12.68
N THR A 280 -3.33 -1.28 11.55
CA THR A 280 -2.93 -0.41 10.41
C THR A 280 -4.09 0.51 9.99
N PRO A 281 -4.21 1.70 10.60
CA PRO A 281 -5.17 2.72 10.17
C PRO A 281 -4.84 3.26 8.78
N GLN A 282 -5.84 3.33 7.93
CA GLN A 282 -5.79 4.04 6.65
C GLN A 282 -7.11 4.76 6.42
N LEU A 283 -7.03 6.01 5.97
CA LEU A 283 -8.19 6.81 5.60
C LEU A 283 -8.15 7.07 4.10
N PHE A 284 -9.20 6.67 3.43
CA PHE A 284 -9.37 6.74 1.99
C PHE A 284 -10.45 7.74 1.61
N LEU A 285 -10.13 8.60 0.64
CA LEU A 285 -11.10 9.40 -0.10
C LEU A 285 -11.47 8.65 -1.38
N VAL A 286 -12.67 8.10 -1.43
CA VAL A 286 -13.13 7.25 -2.54
C VAL A 286 -13.64 8.09 -3.69
N ASP A 287 -13.12 7.81 -4.88
CA ASP A 287 -13.54 8.40 -6.14
C ASP A 287 -14.61 7.49 -6.77
N SER A 288 -15.87 7.89 -6.66
CA SER A 288 -17.00 7.09 -7.14
C SER A 288 -17.00 6.87 -8.65
N SER A 289 -16.50 7.85 -9.42
CA SER A 289 -16.44 7.79 -10.88
C SER A 289 -15.37 6.80 -11.34
N ALA A 290 -14.15 6.92 -10.81
CA ALA A 290 -13.06 5.99 -11.11
C ALA A 290 -13.34 4.59 -10.55
N THR A 291 -14.03 4.50 -9.41
CA THR A 291 -14.47 3.23 -8.83
C THR A 291 -15.43 2.47 -9.75
N ALA A 292 -16.36 3.16 -10.41
CA ALA A 292 -17.29 2.51 -11.35
C ALA A 292 -16.56 1.83 -12.51
N ALA A 293 -15.48 2.45 -13.02
CA ALA A 293 -14.65 1.89 -14.09
C ALA A 293 -13.85 0.64 -13.65
N LEU A 294 -13.67 0.41 -12.35
CA LEU A 294 -12.95 -0.77 -11.83
C LEU A 294 -13.86 -1.98 -11.57
N GLN A 295 -15.18 -1.80 -11.44
CA GLN A 295 -16.08 -2.89 -11.03
C GLN A 295 -16.13 -4.02 -12.06
N GLU A 296 -16.28 -3.70 -13.34
CA GLU A 296 -16.35 -4.70 -14.41
C GLU A 296 -15.03 -5.50 -14.55
N PRO A 297 -13.85 -4.84 -14.60
CA PRO A 297 -12.55 -5.52 -14.51
C PRO A 297 -12.43 -6.50 -13.34
N VAL A 298 -12.81 -6.05 -12.15
CA VAL A 298 -12.57 -6.77 -10.90
C VAL A 298 -13.62 -7.86 -10.67
N ALA A 299 -14.78 -7.78 -11.31
CA ALA A 299 -15.78 -8.85 -11.31
C ALA A 299 -15.24 -10.19 -11.86
N THR A 300 -14.15 -10.14 -12.65
CA THR A 300 -13.41 -11.34 -13.08
C THR A 300 -12.83 -12.11 -11.88
N PHE A 301 -12.60 -11.44 -10.76
CA PHE A 301 -12.12 -12.02 -9.50
C PHE A 301 -13.30 -12.23 -8.54
N ALA A 302 -13.73 -13.48 -8.35
CA ALA A 302 -14.87 -13.83 -7.52
C ALA A 302 -14.74 -13.27 -6.08
N GLY A 303 -15.85 -12.78 -5.51
CA GLY A 303 -15.90 -12.29 -4.11
C GLY A 303 -15.17 -10.96 -3.85
N THR A 304 -14.73 -10.28 -4.92
CA THR A 304 -13.90 -9.08 -4.84
C THR A 304 -14.67 -7.86 -5.33
N THR A 305 -14.64 -6.79 -4.54
CA THR A 305 -15.01 -5.43 -4.98
C THR A 305 -13.77 -4.59 -5.13
N ALA A 306 -13.84 -3.47 -5.84
CA ALA A 306 -12.74 -2.50 -5.89
C ALA A 306 -13.22 -1.09 -5.65
N SER A 307 -12.32 -0.25 -5.15
CA SER A 307 -12.54 1.18 -5.00
C SER A 307 -11.29 1.91 -5.46
N SER A 308 -11.47 2.93 -6.30
CA SER A 308 -10.40 3.90 -6.58
C SER A 308 -10.43 4.95 -5.49
N ALA A 309 -9.31 5.18 -4.83
CA ALA A 309 -9.23 6.07 -3.70
C ALA A 309 -7.91 6.86 -3.64
N ARG A 310 -7.91 7.94 -2.88
CA ARG A 310 -6.72 8.70 -2.50
C ARG A 310 -6.48 8.52 -1.00
N TRP A 311 -5.22 8.42 -0.58
CA TRP A 311 -4.90 8.42 0.85
C TRP A 311 -5.01 9.83 1.42
N VAL A 312 -5.72 9.96 2.53
CA VAL A 312 -5.77 11.16 3.36
C VAL A 312 -5.03 10.93 4.67
N VAL A 313 -5.04 9.69 5.17
CA VAL A 313 -4.17 9.24 6.26
C VAL A 313 -3.64 7.87 5.88
N ALA A 314 -2.34 7.68 6.00
CA ALA A 314 -1.69 6.40 5.79
C ALA A 314 -0.68 6.20 6.91
N THR A 315 -0.77 5.10 7.65
CA THR A 315 0.31 4.78 8.57
C THR A 315 1.54 4.30 7.79
N PRO A 316 2.75 4.79 8.12
CA PRO A 316 4.00 4.48 7.41
C PRO A 316 4.40 3.00 7.36
N LEU A 317 3.66 2.11 8.03
CA LEU A 317 3.87 0.66 7.93
C LEU A 317 3.73 0.13 6.49
N TRP A 318 3.11 0.90 5.60
CA TRP A 318 3.12 0.65 4.15
C TRP A 318 4.43 1.13 3.54
N MET A 319 5.50 0.45 3.88
CA MET A 319 6.76 0.57 3.16
C MET A 319 6.80 -0.45 2.04
N GLY A 320 6.96 0.03 0.82
CA GLY A 320 7.39 -0.82 -0.27
C GLY A 320 8.91 -0.91 -0.29
N LEU A 321 9.41 -2.05 -0.77
CA LEU A 321 10.52 -1.98 -1.71
C LEU A 321 10.13 -1.02 -2.85
N VAL A 322 11.06 -0.72 -3.73
CA VAL A 322 10.68 -0.10 -5.01
C VAL A 322 9.99 -1.14 -5.93
N SER A 323 9.87 -2.39 -5.46
CA SER A 323 8.74 -3.27 -5.76
C SER A 323 7.47 -2.54 -5.36
N PRO A 324 6.57 -2.21 -6.30
CA PRO A 324 5.42 -1.40 -5.99
C PRO A 324 4.66 -2.02 -4.81
N THR A 325 4.75 -1.37 -3.65
CA THR A 325 3.76 -1.51 -2.58
C THR A 325 2.41 -1.53 -3.27
N PRO A 326 1.51 -2.46 -2.95
CA PRO A 326 0.28 -2.58 -3.70
C PRO A 326 -0.50 -1.27 -3.51
N TRP A 327 -0.48 -0.41 -4.53
CA TRP A 327 -1.46 0.65 -4.73
C TRP A 327 -2.80 0.01 -5.15
N ALA A 328 -3.01 -1.26 -4.80
CA ALA A 328 -4.19 -2.11 -4.88
C ALA A 328 -4.21 -2.96 -3.59
N THR A 329 -4.66 -2.40 -2.47
CA THR A 329 -4.64 -3.11 -1.18
C THR A 329 -5.92 -3.93 -0.99
N ARG A 330 -5.79 -5.26 -0.86
CA ARG A 330 -6.88 -6.18 -0.51
C ARG A 330 -7.17 -6.11 0.98
N MET A 331 -8.39 -5.75 1.37
CA MET A 331 -8.84 -5.79 2.75
C MET A 331 -10.35 -6.12 2.84
N PRO A 332 -10.79 -6.89 3.84
CA PRO A 332 -9.99 -7.76 4.69
C PRO A 332 -9.49 -9.01 3.94
N ASP A 333 -8.61 -9.74 4.61
CA ASP A 333 -8.13 -11.07 4.23
C ASP A 333 -9.19 -12.16 4.49
N GLN A 334 -10.35 -12.04 3.83
CA GLN A 334 -11.49 -12.96 3.95
C GLN A 334 -12.13 -13.24 2.57
N ASP A 335 -13.18 -14.07 2.55
CA ASP A 335 -13.93 -14.47 1.35
C ASP A 335 -14.57 -13.25 0.65
N LYS A 336 -15.08 -12.29 1.43
CA LYS A 336 -15.51 -10.98 0.94
C LYS A 336 -14.39 -9.99 1.14
N THR A 337 -14.00 -9.31 0.07
CA THR A 337 -12.89 -8.36 0.12
C THR A 337 -13.13 -7.15 -0.77
N LYS A 338 -12.41 -6.08 -0.48
CA LYS A 338 -12.35 -4.85 -1.26
C LYS A 338 -10.89 -4.55 -1.58
N ILE A 339 -10.62 -4.27 -2.85
CA ILE A 339 -9.31 -3.82 -3.35
C ILE A 339 -9.34 -2.30 -3.45
N PHE A 340 -8.49 -1.62 -2.67
CA PHE A 340 -8.31 -0.17 -2.79
C PHE A 340 -7.20 0.14 -3.77
N GLN A 341 -7.57 0.66 -4.94
CA GLN A 341 -6.63 1.24 -5.88
C GLN A 341 -6.25 2.66 -5.43
N VAL A 342 -4.96 3.00 -5.37
CA VAL A 342 -4.46 4.35 -5.02
C VAL A 342 -3.72 4.97 -6.22
N PRO A 343 -4.43 5.60 -7.17
CA PRO A 343 -3.83 6.07 -8.43
C PRO A 343 -2.73 7.13 -8.24
N THR A 344 -2.86 8.01 -7.23
CA THR A 344 -1.86 9.06 -6.95
C THR A 344 -0.52 8.45 -6.52
N ALA A 345 -0.55 7.44 -5.65
CA ALA A 345 0.63 6.68 -5.26
C ALA A 345 1.25 5.94 -6.46
N ALA A 346 0.40 5.26 -7.26
CA ALA A 346 0.83 4.54 -8.46
C ALA A 346 1.54 5.47 -9.45
N SER A 347 0.93 6.60 -9.78
CA SER A 347 1.49 7.59 -10.71
C SER A 347 2.82 8.15 -10.21
N ALA A 348 2.89 8.52 -8.93
CA ALA A 348 4.09 9.10 -8.34
C ALA A 348 5.28 8.12 -8.36
N ILE A 349 5.10 6.86 -7.93
CA ILE A 349 6.20 5.88 -7.99
C ILE A 349 6.54 5.49 -9.42
N SER A 350 5.56 5.35 -10.32
CA SER A 350 5.82 5.05 -11.73
C SER A 350 6.64 6.16 -12.39
N HIS A 351 6.35 7.43 -12.11
CA HIS A 351 7.15 8.56 -12.59
C HIS A 351 8.59 8.50 -12.05
N TYR A 352 8.75 8.25 -10.74
CA TYR A 352 10.08 8.09 -10.14
C TYR A 352 10.87 6.93 -10.76
N LEU A 353 10.21 5.78 -10.90
CA LEU A 353 10.76 4.56 -11.46
C LEU A 353 11.16 4.72 -12.91
N ARG A 354 10.34 5.42 -13.71
CA ARG A 354 10.66 5.73 -15.10
C ARG A 354 12.02 6.40 -15.23
N GLY A 355 12.23 7.51 -14.50
CA GLY A 355 13.51 8.23 -14.53
C GLY A 355 14.69 7.41 -13.98
N ALA A 356 14.44 6.51 -13.03
CA ALA A 356 15.47 5.59 -12.54
C ALA A 356 15.82 4.52 -13.59
N MET A 357 14.83 3.91 -14.23
CA MET A 357 15.00 2.87 -15.25
C MET A 357 15.65 3.42 -16.52
N GLU A 358 15.32 4.65 -16.95
CA GLU A 358 16.00 5.34 -18.05
C GLU A 358 17.51 5.47 -17.80
N ARG A 359 17.91 5.66 -16.54
CA ARG A 359 19.32 5.75 -16.15
C ARG A 359 19.94 4.38 -15.89
N ALA A 360 19.16 3.37 -15.54
CA ALA A 360 19.62 2.02 -15.25
C ALA A 360 19.84 1.17 -16.50
N TYR A 361 19.09 1.44 -17.58
CA TYR A 361 19.07 0.63 -18.79
C TYR A 361 19.44 1.44 -20.03
N VAL A 362 20.04 0.77 -21.00
CA VAL A 362 20.39 1.34 -22.31
C VAL A 362 19.23 1.08 -23.26
N LEU A 363 18.24 1.97 -23.23
CA LEU A 363 17.04 1.91 -24.07
C LEU A 363 17.23 2.81 -25.29
N ASP A 364 16.87 2.32 -26.48
CA ASP A 364 16.78 3.17 -27.67
C ASP A 364 15.56 4.12 -27.60
N ALA A 365 15.40 5.00 -28.58
CA ALA A 365 14.35 6.02 -28.56
C ALA A 365 12.94 5.43 -28.57
N GLU A 366 12.71 4.35 -29.32
CA GLU A 366 11.43 3.66 -29.42
C GLU A 366 11.13 2.94 -28.10
N GLN A 367 12.10 2.22 -27.55
CA GLN A 367 12.00 1.58 -26.25
C GLN A 367 11.70 2.58 -25.12
N LYS A 368 12.34 3.76 -25.13
CA LYS A 368 12.05 4.83 -24.16
C LYS A 368 10.62 5.34 -24.32
N GLN A 369 10.15 5.52 -25.55
CA GLN A 369 8.81 6.03 -25.80
C GLN A 369 7.72 5.03 -25.43
N ASP A 370 7.92 3.74 -25.73
CA ASP A 370 6.87 2.73 -25.62
C ASP A 370 6.95 1.91 -24.33
N LEU A 371 8.11 1.36 -23.96
CA LEU A 371 8.22 0.51 -22.77
C LEU A 371 7.97 1.30 -21.48
N LEU A 372 8.54 2.49 -21.37
CA LEU A 372 8.42 3.30 -20.15
C LEU A 372 7.05 3.95 -19.98
N ARG A 373 6.38 4.23 -21.10
CA ARG A 373 4.99 4.68 -21.13
C ARG A 373 4.04 3.57 -20.71
N CYS A 374 4.29 2.34 -21.18
CA CYS A 374 3.48 1.16 -20.85
C CYS A 374 3.81 0.54 -19.49
N LEU A 375 4.92 0.91 -18.84
CA LEU A 375 5.34 0.38 -17.55
C LEU A 375 4.25 0.53 -16.46
N GLY A 376 3.70 1.73 -16.29
CA GLY A 376 2.66 2.01 -15.29
C GLY A 376 1.38 1.19 -15.52
N PRO A 377 0.75 1.25 -16.71
CA PRO A 377 -0.41 0.43 -17.05
C PRO A 377 -0.18 -1.09 -16.89
N SER A 378 0.97 -1.61 -17.32
CA SER A 378 1.31 -3.03 -17.18
C SER A 378 1.45 -3.44 -15.71
N GLN A 379 2.22 -2.68 -14.92
CA GLN A 379 2.33 -2.89 -13.48
C GLN A 379 0.97 -2.79 -12.80
N LYS A 380 0.08 -1.95 -13.34
CA LYS A 380 -1.26 -1.77 -12.83
C LYS A 380 -2.05 -3.07 -12.76
N ILE A 381 -2.16 -3.73 -13.90
CA ILE A 381 -2.98 -4.93 -14.03
C ILE A 381 -2.39 -6.12 -13.26
N MET A 382 -1.06 -6.27 -13.30
CA MET A 382 -0.39 -7.37 -12.58
C MET A 382 -0.62 -7.29 -11.07
N GLN A 383 -0.56 -6.09 -10.48
CA GLN A 383 -0.81 -5.95 -9.05
C GLN A 383 -2.27 -6.08 -8.69
N MET A 384 -3.20 -5.62 -9.52
CA MET A 384 -4.63 -5.89 -9.31
C MET A 384 -4.90 -7.40 -9.29
N ALA A 385 -4.31 -8.14 -10.23
CA ALA A 385 -4.42 -9.60 -10.28
C ALA A 385 -3.80 -10.26 -9.03
N GLN A 386 -2.62 -9.80 -8.59
CA GLN A 386 -2.01 -10.30 -7.35
C GLN A 386 -2.81 -9.94 -6.09
N ALA A 387 -3.40 -8.75 -6.01
CA ALA A 387 -4.21 -8.31 -4.88
C ALA A 387 -5.52 -9.10 -4.78
N ALA A 388 -6.05 -9.59 -5.91
CA ALA A 388 -7.22 -10.45 -5.92
C ALA A 388 -6.96 -11.86 -5.35
N VAL A 389 -5.69 -12.26 -5.18
CA VAL A 389 -5.32 -13.57 -4.62
C VAL A 389 -5.69 -13.65 -3.16
N ALA A 390 -6.41 -14.72 -2.77
CA ALA A 390 -6.76 -14.97 -1.39
C ALA A 390 -5.53 -15.37 -0.55
N PRO A 391 -5.50 -15.06 0.75
CA PRO A 391 -4.51 -15.60 1.68
C PRO A 391 -4.46 -17.14 1.57
N ALA A 392 -3.25 -17.70 1.50
CA ALA A 392 -3.06 -19.15 1.49
C ALA A 392 -2.64 -19.65 2.88
N SER A 393 -2.63 -20.98 3.09
CA SER A 393 -2.26 -21.59 4.38
C SER A 393 -0.80 -21.36 4.79
N SER A 394 0.07 -21.00 3.85
CA SER A 394 1.48 -20.70 4.10
C SER A 394 1.97 -19.54 3.23
N PRO A 395 3.07 -18.86 3.62
CA PRO A 395 3.75 -17.87 2.77
C PRO A 395 4.16 -18.43 1.41
N THR A 396 4.59 -19.70 1.40
CA THR A 396 5.06 -20.43 0.21
C THR A 396 3.92 -20.58 -0.79
N LEU A 397 2.78 -21.13 -0.36
CA LEU A 397 1.60 -21.25 -1.22
C LEU A 397 1.05 -19.89 -1.63
N HIS A 398 1.09 -18.89 -0.75
CA HIS A 398 0.59 -17.56 -1.09
C HIS A 398 1.45 -16.90 -2.19
N THR A 399 2.76 -17.10 -2.14
CA THR A 399 3.68 -16.66 -3.18
C THR A 399 3.40 -17.34 -4.51
N VAL A 400 3.20 -18.67 -4.50
CA VAL A 400 2.82 -19.43 -5.69
C VAL A 400 1.48 -18.95 -6.26
N ALA A 401 0.51 -18.61 -5.41
CA ALA A 401 -0.78 -18.07 -5.82
C ALA A 401 -0.67 -16.67 -6.45
N ARG A 402 0.19 -15.80 -5.94
CA ARG A 402 0.50 -14.50 -6.56
C ARG A 402 1.25 -14.66 -7.90
N ALA A 403 2.16 -15.62 -7.99
CA ALA A 403 2.83 -15.97 -9.24
C ALA A 403 1.83 -16.52 -10.28
N HIS A 404 0.87 -17.36 -9.86
CA HIS A 404 -0.21 -17.86 -10.71
C HIS A 404 -1.01 -16.71 -11.34
N ALA A 405 -1.46 -15.75 -10.52
CA ALA A 405 -2.25 -14.61 -11.01
C ALA A 405 -1.47 -13.76 -12.03
N THR A 406 -0.18 -13.53 -11.77
CA THR A 406 0.70 -12.77 -12.68
C THR A 406 0.93 -13.54 -13.98
N ALA A 407 1.24 -14.84 -13.89
CA ALA A 407 1.40 -15.71 -15.05
C ALA A 407 0.12 -15.79 -15.90
N ALA A 408 -1.07 -15.76 -15.29
CA ALA A 408 -2.33 -15.73 -16.00
C ALA A 408 -2.50 -14.46 -16.86
N VAL A 409 -2.09 -13.30 -16.33
CA VAL A 409 -2.08 -12.03 -17.09
C VAL A 409 -1.09 -12.11 -18.25
N LEU A 410 0.13 -12.56 -17.99
CA LEU A 410 1.21 -12.61 -18.99
C LEU A 410 0.97 -13.68 -20.07
N ALA A 411 0.25 -14.76 -19.75
CA ALA A 411 -0.07 -15.84 -20.69
C ALA A 411 -1.22 -15.50 -21.65
N SER A 412 -2.08 -14.55 -21.28
CA SER A 412 -3.28 -14.23 -22.05
C SER A 412 -3.58 -12.72 -22.00
N PRO A 413 -2.65 -11.88 -22.47
CA PRO A 413 -2.73 -10.43 -22.29
C PRO A 413 -3.97 -9.81 -22.95
N LEU A 414 -4.44 -10.39 -24.06
CA LEU A 414 -5.65 -9.92 -24.77
C LEU A 414 -6.93 -10.06 -23.93
N SER A 415 -7.00 -11.04 -23.02
CA SER A 415 -8.11 -11.20 -22.08
C SER A 415 -8.24 -10.03 -21.10
N PHE A 416 -7.18 -9.22 -20.99
CA PHE A 416 -7.11 -8.03 -20.14
C PHE A 416 -7.02 -6.75 -20.96
N SER A 417 -7.21 -6.81 -22.29
CA SER A 417 -7.01 -5.65 -23.19
C SER A 417 -7.92 -4.46 -22.88
N ASP A 418 -9.12 -4.70 -22.36
CA ASP A 418 -10.06 -3.66 -21.95
C ASP A 418 -9.64 -2.95 -20.65
N LEU A 419 -8.64 -3.48 -19.94
CA LEU A 419 -8.03 -2.84 -18.77
C LEU A 419 -6.95 -1.82 -19.14
N PHE A 420 -6.53 -1.82 -20.40
CA PHE A 420 -5.55 -0.88 -20.92
C PHE A 420 -6.25 0.25 -21.67
N ALA A 421 -5.97 1.50 -21.27
CA ALA A 421 -6.41 2.66 -22.04
C ALA A 421 -5.76 2.68 -23.43
N ASP A 422 -4.49 2.27 -23.52
CA ASP A 422 -3.79 2.06 -24.78
C ASP A 422 -3.52 0.57 -25.01
N ARG A 423 -4.19 0.01 -26.02
CA ARG A 423 -4.05 -1.39 -26.40
C ARG A 423 -2.66 -1.76 -26.92
N THR A 424 -1.83 -0.80 -27.33
CA THR A 424 -0.43 -1.08 -27.69
C THR A 424 0.39 -1.62 -26.52
N CYS A 425 0.06 -1.22 -25.28
CA CYS A 425 0.73 -1.71 -24.08
C CYS A 425 0.48 -3.20 -23.80
N VAL A 426 -0.61 -3.77 -24.34
CA VAL A 426 -0.92 -5.20 -24.20
C VAL A 426 0.18 -6.06 -24.83
N ASN A 427 0.76 -5.60 -25.94
CA ASN A 427 1.80 -6.33 -26.67
C ASN A 427 3.19 -6.21 -26.03
N LEU A 428 3.37 -5.25 -25.11
CA LEU A 428 4.64 -4.99 -24.42
C LEU A 428 4.63 -5.52 -22.98
N LEU A 429 3.65 -6.35 -22.62
CA LEU A 429 3.47 -6.84 -21.25
C LEU A 429 4.67 -7.69 -20.79
N GLY A 430 5.22 -8.54 -21.66
CA GLY A 430 6.39 -9.36 -21.33
C GLY A 430 7.64 -8.51 -21.12
N GLU A 431 7.90 -7.57 -22.02
CA GLU A 431 9.04 -6.66 -21.98
C GLU A 431 9.00 -5.75 -20.76
N THR A 432 7.84 -5.13 -20.50
CA THR A 432 7.64 -4.27 -19.32
C THR A 432 7.74 -5.06 -18.02
N TYR A 433 7.27 -6.32 -18.00
CA TYR A 433 7.42 -7.19 -16.84
C TYR A 433 8.89 -7.55 -16.55
N LEU A 434 9.66 -7.94 -17.57
CA LEU A 434 11.07 -8.27 -17.40
C LEU A 434 11.89 -7.05 -16.98
N LEU A 435 11.64 -5.89 -17.59
CA LEU A 435 12.29 -4.63 -17.23
C LEU A 435 12.03 -4.28 -15.75
N ALA A 436 10.77 -4.34 -15.32
CA ALA A 436 10.37 -4.04 -13.96
C ALA A 436 10.95 -5.05 -12.95
N SER A 437 10.81 -6.34 -13.23
CA SER A 437 11.22 -7.43 -12.33
C SER A 437 12.73 -7.48 -12.17
N PHE A 438 13.50 -7.27 -13.24
CA PHE A 438 14.96 -7.21 -13.14
C PHE A 438 15.41 -5.96 -12.36
N PHE A 439 14.71 -4.83 -12.52
CA PHE A 439 14.99 -3.64 -11.71
C PHE A 439 14.72 -3.91 -10.23
N GLU A 440 13.58 -4.55 -9.93
CA GLU A 440 13.14 -4.95 -8.59
C GLU A 440 14.21 -5.78 -7.86
N LEU A 441 14.83 -6.76 -8.54
CA LEU A 441 15.93 -7.56 -7.98
C LEU A 441 17.10 -6.70 -7.47
N GLY A 442 17.39 -5.58 -8.13
CA GLY A 442 18.45 -4.66 -7.72
C GLY A 442 18.11 -3.80 -6.51
N LEU A 443 16.83 -3.72 -6.15
CA LEU A 443 16.29 -2.90 -5.05
C LEU A 443 16.15 -3.71 -3.77
N GLU A 444 16.00 -5.03 -3.90
CA GLU A 444 16.04 -5.99 -2.80
C GLU A 444 17.38 -5.89 -2.04
N GLY A 445 17.33 -6.14 -0.73
CA GLY A 445 18.47 -6.04 0.19
C GLY A 445 19.56 -7.08 -0.09
N THR A 446 20.15 -7.66 0.95
CA THR A 446 21.19 -8.71 0.87
C THR A 446 20.80 -9.90 -0.04
N GLU A 447 21.76 -10.75 -0.45
CA GLU A 447 21.46 -11.96 -1.27
C GLU A 447 20.41 -12.87 -0.61
N GLU A 448 20.36 -12.93 0.73
CA GLU A 448 19.34 -13.66 1.49
C GLU A 448 17.94 -13.02 1.43
N ALA A 449 17.84 -11.70 1.22
CA ALA A 449 16.56 -11.02 1.04
C ALA A 449 15.95 -11.28 -0.34
N SER A 450 16.78 -11.49 -1.36
CA SER A 450 16.36 -11.90 -2.72
C SER A 450 16.10 -13.41 -2.84
N ALA A 451 16.61 -14.20 -1.88
CA ALA A 451 16.20 -15.59 -1.65
C ALA A 451 14.81 -15.72 -1.00
N ARG A 452 14.05 -14.63 -0.87
CA ARG A 452 12.67 -14.66 -0.36
C ARG A 452 11.70 -14.99 -1.48
N LEU A 453 10.60 -15.61 -1.07
CA LEU A 453 9.45 -16.04 -1.85
C LEU A 453 8.78 -14.85 -2.58
N THR A 454 9.36 -14.32 -3.66
CA THR A 454 8.71 -13.28 -4.48
C THR A 454 8.10 -13.90 -5.74
N PRO A 455 6.92 -13.44 -6.18
CA PRO A 455 6.36 -13.85 -7.46
C PRO A 455 7.29 -13.56 -8.63
N SER A 456 7.97 -12.39 -8.59
CA SER A 456 8.91 -11.94 -9.62
C SER A 456 10.08 -12.90 -9.79
N ALA A 457 10.75 -13.28 -8.70
CA ALA A 457 11.88 -14.21 -8.75
C ALA A 457 11.49 -15.60 -9.27
N LEU A 458 10.33 -16.12 -8.84
CA LEU A 458 9.79 -17.39 -9.32
C LEU A 458 9.55 -17.36 -10.84
N ILE A 459 8.86 -16.32 -11.32
CA ILE A 459 8.52 -16.19 -12.76
C ILE A 459 9.79 -16.00 -13.60
N LEU A 460 10.72 -15.14 -13.15
CA LEU A 460 12.00 -14.90 -13.83
C LEU A 460 12.81 -16.19 -13.95
N SER A 461 12.94 -16.96 -12.86
CA SER A 461 13.70 -18.21 -12.89
C SER A 461 13.03 -19.26 -13.75
N TYR A 462 11.71 -19.44 -13.61
CA TYR A 462 10.98 -20.41 -14.43
C TYR A 462 11.12 -20.08 -15.92
N ALA A 463 10.90 -18.83 -16.30
CA ALA A 463 11.03 -18.39 -17.69
C ALA A 463 12.46 -18.56 -18.23
N SER A 464 13.48 -18.31 -17.40
CA SER A 464 14.87 -18.56 -17.76
C SER A 464 15.15 -20.04 -18.01
N GLN A 465 14.65 -20.93 -17.16
CA GLN A 465 14.86 -22.38 -17.28
C GLN A 465 14.19 -22.96 -18.53
N GLN A 466 13.08 -22.36 -18.97
CA GLN A 466 12.41 -22.73 -20.21
C GLN A 466 13.02 -22.06 -21.46
N GLY A 467 14.06 -21.23 -21.30
CA GLY A 467 14.69 -20.52 -22.42
C GLY A 467 13.85 -19.38 -23.01
N ALA A 468 12.85 -18.89 -22.26
CA ALA A 468 11.93 -17.83 -22.70
C ALA A 468 12.48 -16.41 -22.45
N ILE A 469 13.69 -16.28 -21.90
CA ILE A 469 14.37 -15.01 -21.66
C ILE A 469 15.68 -14.98 -22.45
N GLN A 470 15.89 -13.90 -23.20
CA GLN A 470 17.17 -13.53 -23.77
C GLN A 470 17.86 -12.48 -22.88
N GLU A 471 19.11 -12.77 -22.51
CA GLU A 471 19.99 -11.83 -21.82
C GLU A 471 20.82 -11.08 -22.87
N SER A 472 20.88 -9.76 -22.78
CA SER A 472 21.77 -8.94 -23.61
C SER A 472 22.61 -8.00 -22.75
N LEU A 473 23.85 -7.77 -23.19
CA LEU A 473 24.76 -6.81 -22.58
C LEU A 473 24.86 -5.59 -23.49
N ARG A 474 24.31 -4.45 -23.06
CA ARG A 474 24.37 -3.17 -23.79
C ARG A 474 25.16 -2.17 -22.97
N GLU A 475 26.27 -1.70 -23.52
CA GLU A 475 27.19 -0.75 -22.84
C GLU A 475 27.57 -1.19 -21.41
N GLY A 476 27.82 -2.50 -21.22
CA GLY A 476 28.18 -3.07 -19.92
C GLY A 476 27.01 -3.25 -18.94
N ARG A 477 25.76 -3.04 -19.37
CA ARG A 477 24.55 -3.23 -18.56
C ARG A 477 23.73 -4.40 -19.06
N THR A 478 23.34 -5.27 -18.16
CA THR A 478 22.48 -6.43 -18.43
C THR A 478 21.04 -5.97 -18.65
N GLN A 479 20.41 -6.54 -19.67
CA GLN A 479 18.99 -6.40 -19.98
C GLN A 479 18.37 -7.75 -20.28
N LEU A 480 17.14 -7.94 -19.81
CA LEU A 480 16.33 -9.12 -20.07
C LEU A 480 15.23 -8.77 -21.07
N GLN A 481 15.03 -9.62 -22.06
CA GLN A 481 13.95 -9.50 -23.05
C GLN A 481 13.28 -10.87 -23.23
N PRO A 482 11.99 -10.92 -23.61
CA PRO A 482 11.37 -12.18 -24.01
C PRO A 482 12.14 -12.75 -25.22
N SER A 483 12.32 -14.07 -25.29
CA SER A 483 12.99 -14.68 -26.44
C SER A 483 12.24 -14.41 -27.75
N ASP A 484 10.93 -14.52 -27.66
CA ASP A 484 9.92 -14.21 -28.66
C ASP A 484 8.55 -14.26 -27.96
N GLN A 485 7.54 -13.63 -28.55
CA GLN A 485 6.22 -13.50 -27.94
C GLN A 485 5.50 -14.85 -27.76
N GLU A 486 5.70 -15.81 -28.69
CA GLU A 486 5.00 -17.09 -28.65
C GLU A 486 5.58 -18.01 -27.57
N SER A 487 6.91 -18.13 -27.51
CA SER A 487 7.63 -18.85 -26.46
C SER A 487 7.32 -18.28 -25.08
N TRP A 488 7.35 -16.95 -24.94
CA TRP A 488 6.99 -16.28 -23.70
C TRP A 488 5.56 -16.63 -23.25
N ALA A 489 4.57 -16.44 -24.12
CA ALA A 489 3.17 -16.72 -23.80
C ALA A 489 2.94 -18.20 -23.43
N ARG A 490 3.54 -19.15 -24.19
CA ARG A 490 3.47 -20.58 -23.88
C ARG A 490 4.10 -20.91 -22.53
N THR A 491 5.23 -20.28 -22.20
CA THR A 491 5.94 -20.47 -20.94
C THR A 491 5.12 -19.95 -19.76
N MET A 492 4.52 -18.77 -19.90
CA MET A 492 3.62 -18.21 -18.88
C MET A 492 2.36 -19.06 -18.71
N ALA A 493 1.82 -19.64 -19.79
CA ALA A 493 0.68 -20.56 -19.72
C ALA A 493 1.05 -21.85 -18.96
N ALA A 494 2.21 -22.44 -19.25
CA ALA A 494 2.71 -23.61 -18.53
C ALA A 494 2.92 -23.32 -17.03
N LEU A 495 3.48 -22.15 -16.70
CA LEU A 495 3.65 -21.73 -15.31
C LEU A 495 2.30 -21.53 -14.61
N ARG A 496 1.34 -20.85 -15.27
CA ARG A 496 -0.02 -20.68 -14.76
C ARG A 496 -0.66 -22.02 -14.43
N ASP A 497 -0.53 -23.01 -15.32
CA ASP A 497 -1.17 -24.31 -15.16
C ASP A 497 -0.51 -25.14 -14.03
N GLU A 498 0.83 -25.12 -13.91
CA GLU A 498 1.52 -25.81 -12.82
C GLU A 498 1.23 -25.16 -11.45
N THR A 499 1.29 -23.83 -11.38
CA THR A 499 0.96 -23.10 -10.14
C THR A 499 -0.50 -23.33 -9.74
N LYS A 500 -1.44 -23.35 -10.70
CA LYS A 500 -2.85 -23.72 -10.46
C LYS A 500 -2.97 -25.11 -9.84
N ARG A 501 -2.28 -26.10 -10.40
CA ARG A 501 -2.27 -27.48 -9.90
C ARG A 501 -1.80 -27.56 -8.44
N ILE A 502 -0.71 -26.86 -8.11
CA ILE A 502 -0.17 -26.79 -6.74
C ILE A 502 -1.19 -26.18 -5.79
N ILE A 503 -1.84 -25.08 -6.18
CA ILE A 503 -2.83 -24.36 -5.37
C ILE A 503 -4.08 -25.21 -5.13
N GLU A 504 -4.65 -25.81 -6.18
CA GLU A 504 -5.88 -26.61 -6.10
C GLU A 504 -5.68 -27.85 -5.22
N LYS A 505 -4.50 -28.47 -5.27
CA LYS A 505 -4.16 -29.64 -4.46
C LYS A 505 -3.59 -29.29 -3.08
N ARG A 506 -3.32 -28.01 -2.80
CA ARG A 506 -2.67 -27.52 -1.57
C ARG A 506 -1.33 -28.23 -1.28
N GLU A 507 -0.54 -28.46 -2.32
CA GLU A 507 0.73 -29.19 -2.25
C GLU A 507 1.88 -28.29 -1.76
N GLU A 508 2.06 -28.14 -0.45
CA GLU A 508 3.17 -27.36 0.15
C GLU A 508 4.54 -27.80 -0.39
N GLY A 509 4.82 -29.11 -0.42
CA GLY A 509 6.08 -29.64 -0.96
C GLY A 509 6.27 -29.37 -2.46
N GLY A 510 5.16 -29.26 -3.22
CA GLY A 510 5.20 -28.84 -4.62
C GLY A 510 5.57 -27.36 -4.75
N ALA A 511 5.00 -26.50 -3.89
CA ALA A 511 5.33 -25.09 -3.81
C ALA A 511 6.80 -24.87 -3.41
N GLU A 512 7.27 -25.53 -2.35
CA GLU A 512 8.66 -25.48 -1.90
C GLU A 512 9.63 -25.95 -2.97
N LYS A 513 9.30 -27.04 -3.69
CA LYS A 513 10.12 -27.54 -4.78
C LYS A 513 10.22 -26.52 -5.92
N LEU A 514 9.09 -25.94 -6.36
CA LEU A 514 9.06 -24.95 -7.43
C LEU A 514 9.90 -23.72 -7.07
N LEU A 515 9.82 -23.26 -5.83
CA LEU A 515 10.60 -22.12 -5.33
C LEU A 515 12.09 -22.46 -5.18
N THR A 516 12.42 -23.63 -4.63
CA THR A 516 13.82 -24.08 -4.49
C THR A 516 14.49 -24.21 -5.86
N GLN A 517 13.81 -24.84 -6.82
CA GLN A 517 14.29 -24.91 -8.20
C GLN A 517 14.43 -23.53 -8.83
N SER A 518 13.62 -22.54 -8.40
CA SER A 518 13.75 -21.16 -8.85
C SER A 518 14.96 -20.41 -8.26
N HIS A 519 15.57 -20.92 -7.18
CA HIS A 519 16.79 -20.36 -6.62
C HIS A 519 18.07 -20.93 -7.27
N GLU A 520 17.97 -22.05 -7.96
CA GLU A 520 19.06 -22.61 -8.75
C GLU A 520 19.23 -21.77 -10.04
N SER A 521 20.25 -20.88 -10.04
CA SER A 521 20.82 -20.11 -11.17
C SER A 521 19.91 -19.90 -12.42
N PRO A 522 19.59 -18.65 -12.81
CA PRO A 522 20.52 -17.52 -12.81
C PRO A 522 20.28 -16.45 -11.73
N MET A 523 19.34 -16.65 -10.80
CA MET A 523 18.91 -15.60 -9.84
C MET A 523 20.08 -14.94 -9.10
N GLY A 524 21.02 -15.71 -8.54
CA GLY A 524 22.17 -15.12 -7.84
C GLY A 524 23.00 -14.16 -8.71
N ARG A 525 23.25 -14.52 -9.98
CA ARG A 525 23.95 -13.66 -10.94
C ARG A 525 23.13 -12.41 -11.27
N TRP A 526 21.85 -12.58 -11.58
CA TRP A 526 20.95 -11.49 -11.95
C TRP A 526 20.73 -10.51 -10.80
N THR A 527 20.52 -10.98 -9.58
CA THR A 527 20.43 -10.15 -8.38
C THR A 527 21.71 -9.34 -8.19
N HIS A 528 22.89 -9.96 -8.34
CA HIS A 528 24.16 -9.23 -8.25
C HIS A 528 24.31 -8.16 -9.35
N GLN A 529 24.04 -8.48 -10.61
CA GLN A 529 24.11 -7.54 -11.75
C GLN A 529 23.09 -6.38 -11.60
N ALA A 530 21.84 -6.70 -11.31
CA ALA A 530 20.78 -5.72 -11.08
C ALA A 530 21.14 -4.80 -9.91
N ARG A 531 21.67 -5.36 -8.81
CA ARG A 531 22.10 -4.58 -7.64
C ARG A 531 23.22 -3.61 -8.00
N GLN A 532 24.24 -4.04 -8.75
CA GLN A 532 25.29 -3.14 -9.22
C GLN A 532 24.73 -2.00 -10.06
N GLN A 533 23.82 -2.30 -11.00
CA GLN A 533 23.17 -1.30 -11.85
C GLN A 533 22.35 -0.29 -11.04
N VAL A 534 21.55 -0.77 -10.08
CA VAL A 534 20.65 0.06 -9.27
C VAL A 534 21.40 0.88 -8.22
N GLN A 535 22.40 0.30 -7.54
CA GLN A 535 23.21 1.00 -6.54
C GLN A 535 23.97 2.19 -7.16
N ALA A 536 24.45 2.04 -8.39
CA ALA A 536 25.14 3.11 -9.12
C ALA A 536 24.25 4.36 -9.35
N LEU A 537 22.93 4.24 -9.24
CA LEU A 537 22.00 5.36 -9.43
C LEU A 537 21.91 6.28 -8.21
N GLY A 538 22.37 5.84 -7.03
CA GLY A 538 22.25 6.58 -5.78
C GLY A 538 20.80 6.86 -5.37
N ILE A 539 19.87 5.98 -5.75
CA ILE A 539 18.43 6.16 -5.48
C ILE A 539 18.01 5.56 -4.14
N ALA A 540 16.94 6.09 -3.57
CA ALA A 540 16.26 5.45 -2.45
C ALA A 540 15.73 4.06 -2.85
N ARG A 541 15.78 3.11 -1.91
CA ARG A 541 15.38 1.70 -2.09
C ARG A 541 14.14 1.32 -1.28
N ARG A 542 13.73 2.17 -0.35
CA ARG A 542 12.50 2.05 0.43
C ARG A 542 11.66 3.29 0.17
N PHE A 543 10.38 3.09 -0.09
CA PHE A 543 9.46 4.21 -0.27
C PHE A 543 8.38 4.19 0.79
N VAL A 544 8.10 5.37 1.34
CA VAL A 544 6.90 5.63 2.14
C VAL A 544 6.09 6.72 1.48
N TRP A 545 4.79 6.63 1.72
CA TRP A 545 3.80 7.54 1.20
C TRP A 545 3.47 8.57 2.28
N GLN A 546 3.53 9.84 1.91
CA GLN A 546 3.13 10.94 2.76
C GLN A 546 1.84 11.55 2.19
N PRO A 547 0.67 11.22 2.74
CA PRO A 547 -0.55 11.99 2.49
C PRO A 547 -0.41 13.44 2.98
N PRO A 548 -1.27 14.34 2.49
CA PRO A 548 -1.33 15.70 3.01
C PRO A 548 -1.66 15.76 4.50
N LEU A 549 -1.20 16.81 5.17
CA LEU A 549 -1.52 17.08 6.57
C LEU A 549 -2.93 17.68 6.67
N LEU A 550 -3.72 17.18 7.61
CA LEU A 550 -5.06 17.73 7.89
C LEU A 550 -4.96 18.87 8.90
N ILE A 551 -5.20 20.10 8.48
CA ILE A 551 -5.08 21.29 9.32
C ILE A 551 -6.47 21.73 9.81
N PRO A 552 -6.74 21.68 11.13
CA PRO A 552 -8.02 22.10 11.68
C PRO A 552 -8.15 23.63 11.65
N LEU A 553 -9.24 24.13 11.10
CA LEU A 553 -9.67 25.52 11.25
C LEU A 553 -10.63 25.60 12.43
N ARG A 554 -10.38 26.50 13.38
CA ARG A 554 -11.14 26.60 14.64
C ARG A 554 -11.81 27.96 14.78
N HIS A 555 -12.97 27.94 15.41
CA HIS A 555 -13.60 29.15 15.94
C HIS A 555 -12.84 29.68 17.16
N ASP A 556 -13.16 30.92 17.58
CA ASP A 556 -12.53 31.56 18.74
C ASP A 556 -12.73 30.78 20.05
N ASP A 557 -13.80 29.99 20.14
CA ASP A 557 -14.09 29.10 21.28
C ASP A 557 -13.31 27.77 21.23
N GLY A 558 -12.45 27.57 20.23
CA GLY A 558 -11.66 26.37 20.00
C GLY A 558 -12.41 25.24 19.30
N SER A 559 -13.71 25.39 19.03
CA SER A 559 -14.50 24.38 18.32
C SER A 559 -14.08 24.27 16.85
N LEU A 560 -14.20 23.07 16.27
CA LEU A 560 -13.74 22.79 14.91
C LEU A 560 -14.70 23.43 13.89
N GLN A 561 -14.24 24.46 13.19
CA GLN A 561 -14.98 25.16 12.13
C GLN A 561 -14.96 24.40 10.81
N ASP A 562 -13.78 23.95 10.40
CA ASP A 562 -13.53 23.22 9.15
C ASP A 562 -12.14 22.56 9.18
N VAL A 563 -11.73 21.91 8.11
CA VAL A 563 -10.41 21.28 7.95
C VAL A 563 -9.90 21.56 6.54
N THR A 564 -8.63 21.95 6.41
CA THR A 564 -7.93 22.11 5.13
C THR A 564 -6.75 21.15 5.03
N LEU A 565 -6.07 21.12 3.89
CA LEU A 565 -4.85 20.36 3.67
C LEU A 565 -3.61 21.24 3.67
N ASP A 566 -2.49 20.67 4.12
CA ASP A 566 -1.14 21.14 3.81
C ASP A 566 -0.38 20.02 3.09
N GLU A 567 -0.12 20.23 1.80
CA GLU A 567 0.59 19.28 0.93
C GLU A 567 2.13 19.49 0.94
N GLU A 568 2.60 20.58 1.57
CA GLU A 568 4.00 21.01 1.52
C GLU A 568 4.80 20.68 2.78
N ALA A 569 4.13 20.28 3.86
CA ALA A 569 4.80 19.95 5.11
C ALA A 569 5.87 18.87 4.91
N SER A 570 6.95 18.98 5.71
CA SER A 570 8.02 18.00 5.65
C SER A 570 7.60 16.64 6.23
N TRP A 571 8.29 15.58 5.85
CA TRP A 571 8.10 14.24 6.42
C TRP A 571 8.06 14.21 7.96
N ILE A 572 8.94 14.98 8.59
CA ILE A 572 9.04 15.02 10.06
C ILE A 572 7.84 15.75 10.68
N GLU A 573 7.36 16.83 10.07
CA GLU A 573 6.16 17.53 10.52
C GLU A 573 4.92 16.64 10.38
N ALA A 574 4.77 15.97 9.23
CA ALA A 574 3.70 15.00 9.01
C ALA A 574 3.70 13.90 10.07
N CYS A 575 4.87 13.34 10.38
CA CYS A 575 5.00 12.29 11.39
C CYS A 575 4.73 12.78 12.81
N LEU A 576 5.18 13.98 13.17
CA LEU A 576 4.89 14.56 14.48
C LEU A 576 3.38 14.79 14.65
N GLN A 577 2.71 15.35 13.64
CA GLN A 577 1.27 15.54 13.66
C GLN A 577 0.52 14.21 13.77
N ALA A 578 0.94 13.18 13.02
CA ALA A 578 0.38 11.83 13.10
C ALA A 578 0.57 11.18 14.49
N GLN A 579 1.46 11.71 15.32
CA GLN A 579 1.67 11.32 16.72
C GLN A 579 0.95 12.26 17.71
N GLY A 580 0.25 13.29 17.24
CA GLY A 580 -0.39 14.30 18.09
C GLY A 580 0.56 15.33 18.67
N ARG A 581 1.76 15.41 18.12
CA ARG A 581 2.79 16.35 18.52
C ARG A 581 2.80 17.45 17.48
N GLU A 582 2.45 18.66 17.87
CA GLU A 582 2.67 19.83 17.02
C GLU A 582 3.98 20.48 17.45
N ARG A 583 4.76 21.01 16.49
CA ARG A 583 5.72 22.04 16.85
C ARG A 583 4.89 23.21 17.36
N GLY A 584 5.11 23.59 18.61
CA GLY A 584 4.64 24.90 19.06
C GLY A 584 5.18 25.98 18.10
N PRO A 585 4.50 27.13 18.03
CA PRO A 585 4.92 28.24 17.17
C PRO A 585 6.39 28.64 17.37
#